data_AF-A0A7Y5WSE6-F1
#
_entry.id   AF-A0A7Y5WSE6-F1
#
_cell.length_a   1.000
_cell.length_b   1.000
_cell.length_c   1.000
_cell.angle_alpha   90.00
_cell.angle_beta   90.00
_cell.angle_gamma   90.00
#
_symmetry.space_group_name_H-M   'P 1'
#
loop_
_entity.id
_entity.type
_entity.pdbx_description
1 polymer ?
#
loop_
_entity_poly.entity_id
_entity_poly.type
_entity_poly.pdbx_seq_one_letter_code
_entity_poly.pdbx_strand_id
1 'polypeptide(L)'
;MQLTPAQQQAVGGLARDLGRVFGGRLESLVAYPGHDGDGALHSLAVIEGLTFRDLAACLPLAEAWQRRRLAVPLMLSREELRRTVDIFPLEYASIIAAHAVIAGASPFDGIVIDREDLRRACEAQAKSHLIHLREAFLESHGETRAVAALIAASAAPFRALLTNIARLPAGGATTIDAAELSDESLALAAEAQMGIAASLVRDVLASATTGQASIGDPSALLARAIDAAQRVWDYVDRWR
;
A
#
# COMPACT_ATOMS: atom_id res chain seq x y z
N MET A 1 12.54 7.99 6.06
CA MET A 1 11.55 8.35 7.11
C MET A 1 12.24 8.68 8.44
N GLN A 2 11.66 9.54 9.28
CA GLN A 2 12.09 9.74 10.68
C GLN A 2 11.31 8.82 11.63
N LEU A 3 12.03 8.04 12.45
CA LEU A 3 11.45 7.15 13.45
C LEU A 3 11.34 7.85 14.80
N THR A 4 10.22 7.66 15.51
CA THR A 4 10.08 8.08 16.91
C THR A 4 11.07 7.33 17.81
N PRO A 5 11.41 7.85 19.00
CA PRO A 5 12.30 7.14 19.93
C PRO A 5 11.80 5.73 20.30
N ALA A 6 10.49 5.56 20.47
CA ALA A 6 9.87 4.26 20.74
C ALA A 6 10.05 3.28 19.56
N GLN A 7 9.85 3.76 18.33
CA GLN A 7 10.06 2.96 17.13
C GLN A 7 11.54 2.60 16.95
N GLN A 8 12.47 3.54 17.19
CA GLN A 8 13.92 3.27 17.17
C GLN A 8 14.31 2.17 18.16
N GLN A 9 13.76 2.21 19.37
CA GLN A 9 13.98 1.16 20.37
C GLN A 9 13.41 -0.19 19.92
N ALA A 10 12.21 -0.20 19.33
CA ALA A 10 11.56 -1.40 18.84
C ALA A 10 12.38 -2.07 17.72
N VAL A 11 12.74 -1.32 16.68
CA VAL A 11 13.53 -1.85 15.55
C VAL A 11 14.97 -2.19 15.95
N GLY A 12 15.55 -1.51 16.95
CA GLY A 12 16.82 -1.91 17.54
C GLY A 12 16.72 -3.23 18.34
N GLY A 13 15.56 -3.53 18.93
CA GLY A 13 15.24 -4.84 19.49
C GLY A 13 15.20 -5.91 18.39
N LEU A 14 14.44 -5.65 17.32
CA LEU A 14 14.34 -6.53 16.16
C LEU A 14 15.71 -6.81 15.51
N ALA A 15 16.53 -5.79 15.29
CA ALA A 15 17.86 -5.93 14.71
C ALA A 15 18.75 -6.88 15.54
N ARG A 16 18.68 -6.80 16.88
CA ARG A 16 19.41 -7.71 17.77
C ARG A 16 18.86 -9.13 17.71
N ASP A 17 17.54 -9.27 17.67
CA ASP A 17 16.86 -10.56 17.58
C ASP A 17 17.24 -11.27 16.27
N LEU A 18 17.15 -10.59 15.12
CA LEU A 18 17.55 -11.13 13.82
C LEU A 18 19.06 -11.36 13.73
N GLY A 19 19.88 -10.47 14.30
CA GLY A 19 21.33 -10.64 14.36
C GLY A 19 21.75 -11.90 15.12
N ARG A 20 21.01 -12.33 16.15
CA ARG A 20 21.26 -13.60 16.85
C ARG A 20 20.90 -14.83 16.02
N VAL A 21 19.84 -14.75 15.22
CA VAL A 21 19.38 -15.88 14.38
C VAL A 21 20.25 -16.05 13.14
N PHE A 22 20.51 -14.95 12.44
CA PHE A 22 21.15 -14.97 11.12
C PHE A 22 22.66 -14.72 11.18
N GLY A 23 23.16 -14.05 12.23
CA GLY A 23 24.57 -13.70 12.35
C GLY A 23 25.06 -12.89 11.14
N GLY A 24 26.20 -13.29 10.59
CA GLY A 24 26.78 -12.66 9.39
C GLY A 24 25.94 -12.80 8.11
N ARG A 25 24.90 -13.64 8.10
CA ARG A 25 23.99 -13.78 6.95
C ARG A 25 22.98 -12.64 6.84
N LEU A 26 22.78 -11.83 7.89
CA LEU A 26 21.89 -10.67 7.84
C LEU A 26 22.61 -9.52 7.11
N GLU A 27 22.24 -9.28 5.85
CA GLU A 27 22.87 -8.24 5.02
C GLU A 27 22.30 -6.85 5.32
N SER A 28 20.98 -6.78 5.51
CA SER A 28 20.28 -5.51 5.69
C SER A 28 19.01 -5.69 6.51
N LEU A 29 18.66 -4.66 7.26
CA LEU A 29 17.35 -4.48 7.86
C LEU A 29 16.90 -3.04 7.62
N VAL A 30 15.74 -2.88 7.01
CA VAL A 30 15.07 -1.58 6.84
C VAL A 30 13.72 -1.59 7.52
N ALA A 31 13.27 -0.43 7.98
CA ALA A 31 11.92 -0.22 8.51
C ALA A 31 11.14 0.74 7.60
N TYR A 32 9.84 0.55 7.47
CA TYR A 32 8.96 1.37 6.64
C TYR A 32 7.53 1.43 7.23
N PRO A 33 6.73 2.46 6.91
CA PRO A 33 5.33 2.54 7.36
C PRO A 33 4.51 1.35 6.88
N GLY A 34 3.65 0.80 7.75
CA GLY A 34 2.62 -0.14 7.33
C GLY A 34 1.49 0.54 6.56
N HIS A 35 0.76 -0.23 5.76
CA HIS A 35 -0.37 0.24 4.95
C HIS A 35 -1.73 -0.09 5.57
N ASP A 36 -1.76 -0.96 6.58
CA ASP A 36 -2.99 -1.51 7.17
C ASP A 36 -3.66 -0.58 8.21
N GLY A 37 -3.03 0.56 8.51
CA GLY A 37 -3.56 1.55 9.46
C GLY A 37 -3.60 1.09 10.93
N ASP A 38 -3.00 -0.05 11.25
CA ASP A 38 -2.90 -0.60 12.61
C ASP A 38 -1.81 0.07 13.48
N GLY A 39 -1.06 0.98 12.87
CA GLY A 39 0.06 1.71 13.47
C GLY A 39 1.31 0.86 13.70
N ALA A 40 1.33 -0.39 13.22
CA ALA A 40 2.51 -1.23 13.28
C ALA A 40 3.57 -0.72 12.30
N LEU A 41 4.82 -0.81 12.72
CA LEU A 41 5.96 -0.53 11.85
C LEU A 41 6.38 -1.81 11.15
N HIS A 42 6.49 -1.75 9.83
CA HIS A 42 6.89 -2.88 9.00
C HIS A 42 8.41 -2.85 8.78
N SER A 43 8.96 -4.00 8.40
CA SER A 43 10.40 -4.11 8.15
C SER A 43 10.70 -5.16 7.09
N LEU A 44 11.81 -4.97 6.37
CA LEU A 44 12.34 -5.91 5.39
C LEU A 44 13.77 -6.27 5.80
N ALA A 45 14.02 -7.56 5.97
CA ALA A 45 15.34 -8.12 6.24
C ALA A 45 15.85 -8.86 4.99
N VAL A 46 17.01 -8.45 4.49
CA VAL A 46 17.73 -9.16 3.43
C VAL A 46 18.76 -10.09 4.06
N ILE A 47 18.69 -11.37 3.69
CA ILE A 47 19.47 -12.44 4.29
C ILE A 47 20.11 -13.28 3.18
N GLU A 48 21.38 -13.65 3.29
CA GLU A 48 22.10 -14.42 2.25
C GLU A 48 21.33 -15.68 1.79
N GLY A 49 20.63 -16.35 2.72
CA GLY A 49 19.71 -17.44 2.42
C GLY A 49 18.76 -17.71 3.57
N LEU A 50 17.48 -17.96 3.25
CA LEU A 50 16.41 -18.21 4.21
C LEU A 50 16.00 -19.69 4.16
N THR A 51 16.12 -20.38 5.30
CA THR A 51 15.68 -21.78 5.44
C THR A 51 14.50 -21.91 6.37
N PHE A 52 13.79 -23.03 6.31
CA PHE A 52 12.73 -23.32 7.28
C PHE A 52 13.25 -23.36 8.73
N ARG A 53 14.50 -23.81 8.94
CA ARG A 53 15.12 -23.79 10.27
C ARG A 53 15.25 -22.36 10.81
N ASP A 54 15.57 -21.41 9.94
CA ASP A 54 15.66 -19.99 10.32
C ASP A 54 14.29 -19.45 10.72
N LEU A 55 13.24 -19.77 9.95
CA LEU A 55 11.86 -19.42 10.30
C LEU A 55 11.44 -20.00 11.66
N ALA A 56 11.78 -21.27 11.91
CA ALA A 56 11.52 -21.92 13.19
C ALA A 56 12.28 -21.25 14.35
N ALA A 57 13.51 -20.77 14.11
CA ALA A 57 14.29 -20.03 15.11
C ALA A 57 13.72 -18.62 15.39
N CYS A 58 13.04 -18.02 14.42
CA CYS A 58 12.34 -16.74 14.58
C CYS A 58 10.99 -16.87 15.31
N LEU A 59 10.34 -18.04 15.26
CA LEU A 59 8.98 -18.24 15.79
C LEU A 59 8.83 -17.80 17.27
N PRO A 60 9.75 -18.14 18.20
CA PRO A 60 9.65 -17.71 19.60
C PRO A 60 9.77 -16.18 19.80
N LEU A 61 10.24 -15.45 18.79
CA LEU A 61 10.48 -14.01 18.83
C LEU A 61 9.29 -13.22 18.28
N ALA A 62 8.46 -13.84 17.43
CA ALA A 62 7.37 -13.18 16.71
C ALA A 62 6.37 -12.46 17.64
N GLU A 63 5.96 -13.11 18.73
CA GLU A 63 5.05 -12.50 19.71
C GLU A 63 5.68 -11.26 20.38
N ALA A 64 6.98 -11.29 20.63
CA ALA A 64 7.69 -10.15 21.20
C ALA A 64 7.77 -8.97 20.22
N TRP A 65 7.87 -9.23 18.91
CA TRP A 65 7.82 -8.20 17.87
C TRP A 65 6.43 -7.53 17.83
N GLN A 66 5.37 -8.33 17.83
CA GLN A 66 4.00 -7.82 17.82
C GLN A 66 3.72 -6.95 19.06
N ARG A 67 4.15 -7.38 20.26
CA ARG A 67 4.03 -6.58 21.50
C ARG A 67 4.77 -5.23 21.43
N ARG A 68 5.77 -5.10 20.56
CA ARG A 68 6.50 -3.85 20.29
C ARG A 68 5.91 -3.05 19.12
N ARG A 69 4.70 -3.39 18.65
CA ARG A 69 4.05 -2.78 17.48
C ARG A 69 4.88 -2.91 16.20
N LEU A 70 5.55 -4.05 16.04
CA LEU A 70 6.20 -4.41 14.79
C LEU A 70 5.40 -5.50 14.09
N ALA A 71 5.17 -5.33 12.79
CA ALA A 71 4.75 -6.44 11.95
C ALA A 71 5.90 -7.48 11.88
N VAL A 72 5.55 -8.73 11.57
CA VAL A 72 6.56 -9.75 11.28
C VAL A 72 7.39 -9.26 10.07
N PRO A 73 8.73 -9.28 10.13
CA PRO A 73 9.56 -8.79 9.03
C PRO A 73 9.31 -9.57 7.74
N LEU A 74 9.25 -8.87 6.61
CA LEU A 74 9.44 -9.47 5.31
C LEU A 74 10.89 -9.96 5.22
N MET A 75 11.09 -11.28 5.10
CA MET A 75 12.41 -11.89 5.04
C MET A 75 12.63 -12.46 3.66
N LEU A 76 13.66 -11.98 2.97
CA LEU A 76 13.97 -12.37 1.59
C LEU A 76 15.48 -12.49 1.43
N SER A 77 15.91 -13.33 0.50
CA SER A 77 17.25 -13.23 -0.06
C SER A 77 17.37 -12.03 -1.00
N ARG A 78 18.62 -11.62 -1.26
CA ARG A 78 18.89 -10.56 -2.24
C ARG A 78 18.39 -10.91 -3.64
N GLU A 79 18.43 -12.18 -4.00
CA GLU A 79 17.92 -12.65 -5.29
C GLU A 79 16.39 -12.64 -5.34
N GLU A 80 15.72 -13.07 -4.28
CA GLU A 80 14.25 -12.98 -4.17
C GLU A 80 13.77 -11.53 -4.22
N LEU A 81 14.45 -10.62 -3.51
CA LEU A 81 14.15 -9.19 -3.58
C LEU A 81 14.18 -8.71 -5.03
N ARG A 82 15.25 -8.99 -5.78
CA ARG A 82 15.39 -8.56 -7.18
C ARG A 82 14.33 -9.15 -8.11
N ARG A 83 13.95 -10.40 -7.90
CA ARG A 83 12.98 -11.13 -8.75
C ARG A 83 11.51 -10.91 -8.38
N THR A 84 11.23 -10.14 -7.34
CA THR A 84 9.86 -9.85 -6.90
C THR A 84 9.47 -8.39 -7.11
N VAL A 85 10.41 -7.54 -7.55
CA VAL A 85 10.16 -6.11 -7.77
C VAL A 85 9.10 -5.87 -8.85
N ASP A 86 9.15 -6.65 -9.93
CA ASP A 86 8.19 -6.63 -11.04
C ASP A 86 6.82 -7.20 -10.64
N ILE A 87 6.79 -8.13 -9.69
CA ILE A 87 5.56 -8.75 -9.17
C ILE A 87 4.82 -7.80 -8.21
N PHE A 88 5.54 -7.07 -7.36
CA PHE A 88 4.98 -6.17 -6.34
C PHE A 88 5.50 -4.72 -6.47
N PRO A 89 5.37 -4.08 -7.65
CA PRO A 89 6.06 -2.83 -7.94
C PRO A 89 5.55 -1.66 -7.10
N LEU A 90 4.25 -1.65 -6.76
CA LEU A 90 3.64 -0.57 -5.95
C LEU A 90 4.09 -0.64 -4.49
N GLU A 91 4.16 -1.85 -3.95
CA GLU A 91 4.63 -2.13 -2.59
C GLU A 91 6.10 -1.72 -2.46
N TYR A 92 6.96 -2.19 -3.36
CA TYR A 92 8.38 -1.81 -3.33
C TYR A 92 8.59 -0.32 -3.60
N ALA A 93 7.83 0.31 -4.49
CA ALA A 93 7.90 1.77 -4.68
C ALA A 93 7.58 2.51 -3.38
N SER A 94 6.55 2.07 -2.65
CA SER A 94 6.19 2.64 -1.36
C SER A 94 7.27 2.43 -0.30
N ILE A 95 7.87 1.23 -0.23
CA ILE A 95 8.94 0.93 0.72
C ILE A 95 10.16 1.80 0.42
N ILE A 96 10.62 1.84 -0.84
CA ILE A 96 11.78 2.62 -1.26
C ILE A 96 11.59 4.09 -0.90
N ALA A 97 10.42 4.66 -1.16
CA ALA A 97 10.13 6.07 -0.88
C ALA A 97 10.15 6.43 0.61
N ALA A 98 9.83 5.48 1.50
CA ALA A 98 9.59 5.77 2.92
C ALA A 98 10.47 4.99 3.91
N HIS A 99 11.44 4.21 3.47
CA HIS A 99 12.24 3.40 4.38
C HIS A 99 13.22 4.21 5.27
N ALA A 100 13.69 3.53 6.32
CA ALA A 100 14.85 3.90 7.13
C ALA A 100 15.75 2.67 7.28
N VAL A 101 17.05 2.82 7.02
CA VAL A 101 18.03 1.75 7.21
C VAL A 101 18.33 1.59 8.71
N ILE A 102 18.16 0.37 9.22
CA ILE A 102 18.36 0.02 10.64
C ILE A 102 19.69 -0.70 10.83
N ALA A 103 20.04 -1.61 9.92
CA ALA A 103 21.30 -2.33 9.92
C ALA A 103 21.76 -2.61 8.49
N GLY A 104 23.08 -2.61 8.28
CA GLY A 104 23.69 -2.85 6.96
C GLY A 104 23.55 -1.67 6.00
N ALA A 105 23.70 -1.97 4.70
CA ALA A 105 23.46 -1.02 3.62
C ALA A 105 21.99 -1.07 3.16
N SER A 106 21.55 -0.06 2.42
CA SER A 106 20.23 -0.09 1.79
C SER A 106 20.16 -1.29 0.83
N PRO A 107 19.13 -2.15 0.93
CA PRO A 107 19.00 -3.28 0.02
C PRO A 107 18.50 -2.86 -1.37
N PHE A 108 18.03 -1.62 -1.50
CA PHE A 108 17.42 -1.06 -2.70
C PHE A 108 18.41 -0.34 -3.62
N ASP A 109 19.68 -0.25 -3.22
CA ASP A 109 20.71 0.37 -4.05
C ASP A 109 20.83 -0.38 -5.39
N GLY A 110 20.58 0.34 -6.49
CA GLY A 110 20.57 -0.20 -7.85
C GLY A 110 19.28 -0.95 -8.25
N ILE A 111 18.24 -0.99 -7.39
CA ILE A 111 16.92 -1.48 -7.78
C ILE A 111 16.20 -0.40 -8.58
N VAL A 112 15.71 -0.78 -9.75
CA VAL A 112 14.88 0.05 -10.62
C VAL A 112 13.55 -0.66 -10.78
N ILE A 113 12.45 0.03 -10.48
CA ILE A 113 11.09 -0.48 -10.73
C ILE A 113 10.68 0.01 -12.11
N ASP A 114 10.36 -0.91 -13.01
CA ASP A 114 9.93 -0.55 -14.36
C ASP A 114 8.60 0.21 -14.29
N ARG A 115 8.51 1.28 -15.07
CA ARG A 115 7.28 2.06 -15.20
C ARG A 115 6.15 1.22 -15.77
N GLU A 116 6.46 0.28 -16.66
CA GLU A 116 5.47 -0.63 -17.23
C GLU A 116 4.86 -1.53 -16.16
N ASP A 117 5.66 -1.99 -15.19
CA ASP A 117 5.16 -2.81 -14.08
C ASP A 117 4.29 -2.00 -13.13
N LEU A 118 4.69 -0.78 -12.80
CA LEU A 118 3.86 0.15 -12.02
C LEU A 118 2.53 0.45 -12.71
N ARG A 119 2.55 0.68 -14.03
CA ARG A 119 1.33 0.86 -14.83
C ARG A 119 0.45 -0.38 -14.78
N ARG A 120 1.01 -1.56 -15.07
CA ARG A 120 0.28 -2.84 -15.06
C ARG A 120 -0.38 -3.10 -13.70
N ALA A 121 0.34 -2.82 -12.61
CA ALA A 121 -0.18 -2.96 -11.26
C ALA A 121 -1.34 -1.99 -10.97
N CYS A 122 -1.21 -0.71 -11.35
CA CYS A 122 -2.31 0.26 -11.24
C CYS A 122 -3.52 -0.13 -12.09
N GLU A 123 -3.31 -0.65 -13.30
CA GLU A 123 -4.37 -1.09 -14.20
C GLU A 123 -5.13 -2.28 -13.60
N ALA A 124 -4.39 -3.28 -13.09
CA ALA A 124 -4.96 -4.43 -12.40
C ALA A 124 -5.75 -4.02 -11.15
N GLN A 125 -5.22 -3.10 -10.33
CA GLN A 125 -5.91 -2.58 -9.15
C GLN A 125 -7.19 -1.82 -9.53
N ALA A 126 -7.14 -0.97 -10.57
CA ALA A 126 -8.31 -0.24 -11.07
C ALA A 126 -9.38 -1.18 -11.60
N LYS A 127 -8.99 -2.17 -12.40
CA LYS A 127 -9.92 -3.14 -12.97
C LYS A 127 -10.56 -4.02 -11.90
N SER A 128 -9.77 -4.51 -10.96
CA SER A 128 -10.24 -5.30 -9.82
C SER A 128 -11.24 -4.52 -8.97
N HIS A 129 -10.92 -3.26 -8.64
CA HIS A 129 -11.82 -2.40 -7.88
C HIS A 129 -13.18 -2.20 -8.57
N LEU A 130 -13.17 -1.92 -9.87
CA LEU A 130 -14.38 -1.76 -10.67
C LEU A 130 -15.23 -3.05 -10.73
N ILE A 131 -14.58 -4.21 -10.88
CA ILE A 131 -15.27 -5.51 -10.90
C ILE A 131 -15.95 -5.75 -9.54
N HIS A 132 -15.22 -5.60 -8.44
CA HIS A 132 -15.76 -5.83 -7.10
C HIS A 132 -16.91 -4.87 -6.76
N LEU A 133 -16.86 -3.60 -7.17
CA LEU A 133 -17.98 -2.68 -6.98
C LEU A 133 -19.25 -3.17 -7.70
N ARG A 134 -19.12 -3.70 -8.92
CA ARG A 134 -20.24 -4.22 -9.71
C ARG A 134 -20.81 -5.51 -9.12
N GLU A 135 -19.93 -6.44 -8.73
CA GLU A 135 -20.34 -7.71 -8.12
C GLU A 135 -21.03 -7.48 -6.78
N ALA A 136 -20.39 -6.73 -5.88
CA ALA A 136 -20.93 -6.46 -4.55
C ALA A 136 -22.25 -5.65 -4.61
N PHE A 137 -22.46 -4.83 -5.64
CA PHE A 137 -23.77 -4.19 -5.86
C PHE A 137 -24.86 -5.22 -6.13
N LEU A 138 -24.60 -6.20 -7.01
CA LEU A 138 -25.57 -7.25 -7.31
C LEU A 138 -25.85 -8.13 -6.09
N GLU A 139 -24.80 -8.47 -5.34
CA GLU A 139 -24.89 -9.22 -4.07
C GLU A 139 -25.65 -8.45 -2.98
N SER A 140 -25.61 -7.12 -3.00
CA SER A 140 -26.38 -6.30 -2.06
C SER A 140 -27.90 -6.37 -2.27
N HIS A 141 -28.36 -6.95 -3.38
CA HIS A 141 -29.77 -6.94 -3.81
C HIS A 141 -30.38 -5.53 -3.91
N GLY A 142 -29.55 -4.48 -4.01
CA GLY A 142 -30.00 -3.09 -4.00
C GLY A 142 -30.44 -2.58 -2.62
N GLU A 143 -30.19 -3.34 -1.55
CA GLU A 143 -30.54 -2.92 -0.20
C GLU A 143 -29.72 -1.70 0.23
N THR A 144 -30.41 -0.59 0.54
CA THR A 144 -29.80 0.71 0.88
C THR A 144 -28.64 0.61 1.87
N ARG A 145 -28.81 -0.19 2.94
CA ARG A 145 -27.78 -0.37 3.98
C ARG A 145 -26.57 -1.15 3.46
N ALA A 146 -26.80 -2.20 2.68
CA ALA A 146 -25.72 -3.00 2.10
C ALA A 146 -24.94 -2.20 1.05
N VAL A 147 -25.63 -1.39 0.24
CA VAL A 147 -25.01 -0.46 -0.72
C VAL A 147 -24.16 0.59 0.00
N ALA A 148 -24.66 1.17 1.09
CA ALA A 148 -23.89 2.11 1.90
C ALA A 148 -22.65 1.44 2.53
N ALA A 149 -22.78 0.19 2.97
CA ALA A 149 -21.66 -0.60 3.50
C ALA A 149 -20.60 -0.87 2.43
N LEU A 150 -21.02 -1.18 1.21
CA LEU A 150 -20.14 -1.36 0.06
C LEU A 150 -19.34 -0.09 -0.24
N ILE A 151 -19.99 1.09 -0.29
CA ILE A 151 -19.31 2.36 -0.54
C ILE A 151 -18.22 2.59 0.53
N ALA A 152 -18.57 2.43 1.81
CA ALA A 152 -17.63 2.58 2.91
C ALA A 152 -16.44 1.60 2.82
N ALA A 153 -16.71 0.32 2.49
CA ALA A 153 -15.66 -0.68 2.32
C ALA A 153 -14.76 -0.41 1.09
N SER A 154 -15.31 0.22 0.05
CA SER A 154 -14.58 0.56 -1.18
C SER A 154 -13.64 1.76 -1.03
N ALA A 155 -13.85 2.61 -0.02
CA ALA A 155 -13.16 3.87 0.15
C ALA A 155 -11.64 3.72 0.33
N ALA A 156 -11.18 2.79 1.18
CA ALA A 156 -9.75 2.58 1.41
C ALA A 156 -9.00 2.02 0.17
N PRO A 157 -9.50 0.96 -0.53
CA PRO A 157 -8.94 0.53 -1.80
C PRO A 157 -8.93 1.62 -2.88
N PHE A 158 -9.99 2.45 -2.94
CA PHE A 158 -10.07 3.56 -3.90
C PHE A 158 -9.02 4.64 -3.59
N ARG A 159 -8.86 5.01 -2.31
CA ARG A 159 -7.81 5.93 -1.86
C ARG A 159 -6.41 5.45 -2.20
N ALA A 160 -6.15 4.16 -1.97
CA ALA A 160 -4.87 3.54 -2.29
C ALA A 160 -4.60 3.61 -3.81
N LEU A 161 -5.60 3.31 -4.64
CA LEU A 161 -5.50 3.39 -6.09
C LEU A 161 -5.16 4.82 -6.56
N LEU A 162 -5.91 5.82 -6.08
CA LEU A 162 -5.64 7.23 -6.41
C LEU A 162 -4.25 7.67 -5.94
N THR A 163 -3.81 7.22 -4.78
CA THR A 163 -2.46 7.49 -4.25
C THR A 163 -1.38 6.90 -5.16
N ASN A 164 -1.55 5.64 -5.56
CA ASN A 164 -0.62 4.95 -6.46
C ASN A 164 -0.55 5.65 -7.80
N ILE A 165 -1.70 6.05 -8.36
CA ILE A 165 -1.74 6.80 -9.62
C ILE A 165 -1.09 8.18 -9.49
N ALA A 166 -1.39 8.93 -8.45
CA ALA A 166 -0.86 10.29 -8.25
C ALA A 166 0.67 10.30 -8.03
N ARG A 167 1.24 9.22 -7.49
CA ARG A 167 2.69 9.04 -7.32
C ARG A 167 3.42 8.70 -8.60
N LEU A 168 2.70 8.31 -9.66
CA LEU A 168 3.31 8.02 -10.95
C LEU A 168 3.45 9.32 -11.76
N PRO A 169 4.68 9.76 -12.09
CA PRO A 169 4.86 10.96 -12.87
C PRO A 169 4.28 10.77 -14.27
N ALA A 170 3.53 11.76 -14.73
CA ALA A 170 3.18 11.89 -16.15
C ALA A 170 4.48 12.14 -16.95
N GLY A 171 5.16 11.07 -17.41
CA GLY A 171 6.30 11.21 -18.32
C GLY A 171 7.69 10.74 -17.84
N GLY A 172 7.83 10.08 -16.69
CA GLY A 172 9.01 9.21 -16.46
C GLY A 172 10.26 9.80 -15.80
N ALA A 173 10.15 10.80 -14.91
CA ALA A 173 11.23 11.14 -13.98
C ALA A 173 10.70 11.15 -12.53
N THR A 174 11.24 10.29 -11.68
CA THR A 174 10.81 10.11 -10.29
C THR A 174 11.53 11.06 -9.34
N THR A 175 10.78 11.95 -8.71
CA THR A 175 10.94 12.23 -7.28
C THR A 175 9.62 11.83 -6.64
N ILE A 176 9.56 10.64 -6.06
CA ILE A 176 8.42 10.23 -5.24
C ILE A 176 8.49 11.11 -4.00
N ASP A 177 7.70 12.17 -3.97
CA ASP A 177 7.61 12.96 -2.75
C ASP A 177 6.99 12.06 -1.69
N ALA A 178 7.73 11.81 -0.60
CA ALA A 178 7.35 10.88 0.45
C ALA A 178 6.18 11.42 1.30
N ALA A 179 5.73 12.65 1.02
CA ALA A 179 4.58 13.25 1.66
C ALA A 179 3.33 12.39 1.43
N GLU A 180 2.58 12.15 2.51
CA GLU A 180 1.26 11.56 2.41
C GLU A 180 0.33 12.49 1.63
N LEU A 181 -0.30 11.96 0.58
CA LEU A 181 -1.32 12.68 -0.15
C LEU A 181 -2.59 12.75 0.72
N SER A 182 -3.10 13.96 0.92
CA SER A 182 -4.38 14.17 1.60
C SER A 182 -5.55 13.80 0.69
N ASP A 183 -6.70 13.44 1.28
CA ASP A 183 -7.92 13.14 0.51
C ASP A 183 -8.33 14.29 -0.40
N GLU A 184 -8.08 15.53 0.04
CA GLU A 184 -8.30 16.74 -0.77
C GLU A 184 -7.39 16.77 -1.99
N SER A 185 -6.08 16.51 -1.81
CA SER A 185 -5.13 16.50 -2.93
C SER A 185 -5.46 15.39 -3.94
N LEU A 186 -5.93 14.23 -3.47
CA LEU A 186 -6.36 13.12 -4.31
C LEU A 186 -7.62 13.47 -5.11
N ALA A 187 -8.59 14.12 -4.47
CA ALA A 187 -9.82 14.57 -5.12
C ALA A 187 -9.53 15.57 -6.24
N LEU A 188 -8.67 16.56 -5.98
CA LEU A 188 -8.25 17.55 -6.98
C LEU A 188 -7.45 16.91 -8.13
N ALA A 189 -6.56 15.96 -7.83
CA ALA A 189 -5.80 15.24 -8.85
C ALA A 189 -6.72 14.38 -9.75
N ALA A 190 -7.68 13.67 -9.17
CA ALA A 190 -8.65 12.88 -9.91
C ALA A 190 -9.52 13.74 -10.85
N GLU A 191 -9.92 14.93 -10.41
CA GLU A 191 -10.64 15.89 -11.24
C GLU A 191 -9.79 16.39 -12.39
N ALA A 192 -8.56 16.84 -12.11
CA ALA A 192 -7.66 17.39 -13.11
C ALA A 192 -7.21 16.35 -14.16
N GLN A 193 -6.93 15.11 -13.75
CA GLN A 193 -6.32 14.10 -14.62
C GLN A 193 -7.34 13.17 -15.28
N MET A 194 -8.45 12.87 -14.58
CA MET A 194 -9.40 11.82 -14.97
C MET A 194 -10.81 12.36 -15.22
N GLY A 195 -11.04 13.66 -14.96
CA GLY A 195 -12.36 14.28 -15.10
C GLY A 195 -13.40 13.69 -14.14
N ILE A 196 -12.96 13.21 -12.98
CA ILE A 196 -13.84 12.70 -11.91
C ILE A 196 -14.10 13.86 -10.96
N ALA A 197 -15.37 14.22 -10.74
CA ALA A 197 -15.72 15.36 -9.88
C ALA A 197 -15.06 15.22 -8.49
N ALA A 198 -14.34 16.26 -8.04
CA ALA A 198 -13.64 16.21 -6.76
C ALA A 198 -14.60 15.96 -5.58
N SER A 199 -15.83 16.49 -5.65
CA SER A 199 -16.88 16.23 -4.66
C SER A 199 -17.22 14.76 -4.53
N LEU A 200 -17.30 14.01 -5.64
CA LEU A 200 -17.56 12.57 -5.61
C LEU A 200 -16.45 11.81 -4.89
N VAL A 201 -15.19 12.15 -5.18
CA VAL A 201 -14.05 11.52 -4.50
C VAL A 201 -14.11 11.81 -3.00
N ARG A 202 -14.37 13.05 -2.60
CA ARG A 202 -14.56 13.41 -1.19
C ARG A 202 -15.67 12.60 -0.53
N ASP A 203 -16.83 12.48 -1.17
CA ASP A 203 -17.98 11.73 -0.63
C ASP A 203 -17.63 10.26 -0.41
N VAL A 204 -16.98 9.61 -1.38
CA VAL A 204 -16.55 8.21 -1.28
C VAL A 204 -15.48 8.04 -0.19
N LEU A 205 -14.45 8.89 -0.16
CA LEU A 205 -13.37 8.77 0.84
C LEU A 205 -13.87 9.05 2.26
N ALA A 206 -14.73 10.05 2.44
CA ALA A 206 -15.31 10.38 3.75
C ALA A 206 -16.16 9.24 4.32
N SER A 207 -16.80 8.43 3.46
CA SER A 207 -17.67 7.32 3.88
C SER A 207 -16.97 6.26 4.75
N ALA A 208 -15.64 6.14 4.65
CA ALA A 208 -14.83 5.28 5.53
C ALA A 208 -14.92 5.69 7.01
N THR A 209 -15.11 6.99 7.29
CA THR A 209 -15.07 7.57 8.64
C THR A 209 -16.45 7.98 9.13
N THR A 210 -17.30 8.51 8.26
CA THR A 210 -18.66 8.97 8.61
C THR A 210 -19.65 7.80 8.68
N GLY A 211 -19.31 6.66 8.07
CA GLY A 211 -20.11 5.46 8.08
C GLY A 211 -21.36 5.54 7.20
N GLN A 212 -22.11 4.44 7.20
CA GLN A 212 -23.23 4.20 6.28
C GLN A 212 -24.39 5.20 6.43
N ALA A 213 -24.58 5.75 7.62
CA ALA A 213 -25.73 6.60 7.97
C ALA A 213 -25.67 8.02 7.38
N SER A 214 -24.50 8.47 6.91
CA SER A 214 -24.34 9.80 6.31
C SER A 214 -24.69 9.85 4.82
N ILE A 215 -24.94 8.69 4.19
CA ILE A 215 -25.18 8.60 2.75
C ILE A 215 -26.69 8.70 2.49
N GLY A 216 -27.15 9.86 2.00
CA GLY A 216 -28.57 10.12 1.78
C GLY A 216 -29.20 9.25 0.68
N ASP A 217 -28.48 9.04 -0.43
CA ASP A 217 -28.88 8.14 -1.52
C ASP A 217 -27.70 7.24 -1.92
N PRO A 218 -27.55 6.07 -1.27
CA PRO A 218 -26.44 5.16 -1.54
C PRO A 218 -26.41 4.65 -2.98
N SER A 219 -27.56 4.38 -3.59
CA SER A 219 -27.59 3.84 -4.96
C SER A 219 -27.14 4.89 -5.98
N ALA A 220 -27.56 6.15 -5.83
CA ALA A 220 -27.10 7.23 -6.70
C ALA A 220 -25.59 7.52 -6.50
N LEU A 221 -25.10 7.48 -5.27
CA LEU A 221 -23.67 7.65 -4.98
C LEU A 221 -22.85 6.50 -5.58
N LEU A 222 -23.29 5.25 -5.39
CA LEU A 222 -22.60 4.07 -5.92
C LEU A 222 -22.58 4.08 -7.46
N ALA A 223 -23.67 4.46 -8.12
CA ALA A 223 -23.69 4.56 -9.58
C ALA A 223 -22.60 5.52 -10.09
N ARG A 224 -22.49 6.70 -9.46
CA ARG A 224 -21.42 7.67 -9.77
C ARG A 224 -20.04 7.12 -9.43
N ALA A 225 -19.89 6.38 -8.34
CA ALA A 225 -18.63 5.75 -7.95
C ALA A 225 -18.18 4.67 -8.94
N ILE A 226 -19.10 3.87 -9.48
CA ILE A 226 -18.82 2.89 -10.54
C ILE A 226 -18.35 3.60 -11.82
N ASP A 227 -19.00 4.70 -12.21
CA ASP A 227 -18.57 5.51 -13.36
C ASP A 227 -17.18 6.13 -13.14
N ALA A 228 -16.89 6.58 -11.91
CA ALA A 228 -15.57 7.06 -11.54
C ALA A 228 -14.51 5.95 -11.64
N ALA A 229 -14.78 4.76 -11.09
CA ALA A 229 -13.86 3.62 -11.18
C ALA A 229 -13.59 3.20 -12.64
N GLN A 230 -14.61 3.26 -13.51
CA GLN A 230 -14.45 3.06 -14.96
C GLN A 230 -13.50 4.10 -15.57
N ARG A 231 -13.67 5.38 -15.25
CA ARG A 231 -12.78 6.46 -15.72
C ARG A 231 -11.34 6.29 -15.23
N VAL A 232 -11.14 5.84 -14.00
CA VAL A 232 -9.80 5.54 -13.46
C VAL A 232 -9.14 4.43 -14.30
N TRP A 233 -9.86 3.34 -14.56
CA TRP A 233 -9.33 2.26 -15.39
C TRP A 233 -9.01 2.73 -16.81
N ASP A 234 -9.93 3.46 -17.47
CA ASP A 234 -9.71 4.00 -18.82
C ASP A 234 -8.52 4.96 -18.89
N TYR A 235 -8.25 5.70 -17.81
CA TYR A 235 -7.09 6.60 -17.73
C TYR A 235 -5.78 5.82 -17.66
N VAL A 236 -5.69 4.80 -16.79
CA VAL A 236 -4.47 4.00 -16.61
C VAL A 236 -4.18 3.10 -17.83
N ASP A 237 -5.22 2.55 -18.47
CA ASP A 237 -5.11 1.74 -19.68
C ASP A 237 -4.49 2.52 -20.86
N ARG A 238 -4.67 3.85 -20.89
CA ARG A 238 -4.11 4.72 -21.94
C ARG A 238 -2.67 5.13 -21.71
N TRP A 239 -2.04 4.77 -20.59
CA TRP A 239 -0.63 5.05 -20.36
C TRP A 239 0.23 4.20 -21.30
N ARG A 240 0.49 4.70 -22.50
CA ARG A 240 1.47 4.13 -23.43
C ARG A 240 2.86 4.71 -23.19
#